data_AF-A0AAJ1SX10-F1
#
_entry.id   AF-A0AAJ1SX10-F1
#
_cell.length_a   1.000
_cell.length_b   1.000
_cell.length_c   1.000
_cell.angle_alpha   90.00
_cell.angle_beta   90.00
_cell.angle_gamma   90.00
#
_symmetry.space_group_name_H-M   'P 1'
#
loop_
_entity.id
_entity.type
_entity.pdbx_description
1 polymer ?
#
loop_
_entity_poly.entity_id
_entity_poly.type
_entity_poly.pdbx_seq_one_letter_code
_entity_poly.pdbx_strand_id
1 'polypeptide(L)'
;MGNTGTLFGWAFGDPARERDGGYVDGLQREALGNARETAKAKGVGVVAGSEVFTVLSADDSLVELDNAPGQLVVRCTVHVEGPGAEKLRAEGPMNG
;
A
#
# COMPACT_ATOMS: atom_id res chain seq x y z
N MET A 1 17.75 -6.80 -17.83
CA MET A 1 16.45 -6.62 -17.16
C MET A 1 16.72 -6.68 -15.67
N GLY A 2 16.57 -5.55 -14.98
CA GLY A 2 16.87 -5.46 -13.55
C GLY A 2 15.92 -6.33 -12.74
N ASN A 3 16.41 -6.87 -11.63
CA ASN A 3 15.62 -7.65 -10.69
C ASN A 3 14.53 -6.75 -10.08
N THR A 4 13.28 -6.94 -10.47
CA THR A 4 12.14 -6.16 -9.98
C THR A 4 11.19 -7.01 -9.15
N GLY A 5 10.62 -6.42 -8.10
CA GLY A 5 9.56 -7.00 -7.29
C GLY A 5 8.45 -6.00 -6.99
N THR A 6 7.57 -6.34 -6.07
CA THR A 6 6.44 -5.49 -5.66
C THR A 6 6.34 -5.42 -4.15
N LEU A 7 5.98 -4.26 -3.61
CA LEU A 7 5.66 -4.05 -2.20
C LEU A 7 4.33 -3.31 -2.01
N PHE A 8 3.71 -3.55 -0.86
CA PHE A 8 2.55 -2.78 -0.41
C PHE A 8 2.95 -1.82 0.72
N GLY A 9 2.38 -0.63 0.68
CA GLY A 9 2.24 0.26 1.82
C GLY A 9 0.76 0.49 2.11
N TRP A 10 0.44 0.71 3.38
CA TRP A 10 -0.95 0.82 3.83
C TRP A 10 -1.09 2.08 4.68
N ALA A 11 -2.21 2.76 4.56
CA ALA A 11 -2.65 3.81 5.47
C ALA A 11 -4.11 3.55 5.85
N PHE A 12 -4.46 3.89 7.09
CA PHE A 12 -5.78 3.63 7.66
C PHE A 12 -6.39 4.96 8.10
N GLY A 13 -7.68 5.13 7.86
CA GLY A 13 -8.37 6.37 8.10
C GLY A 13 -9.83 6.18 8.48
N ASP A 14 -10.49 7.32 8.69
CA ASP A 14 -11.89 7.42 9.03
C ASP A 14 -12.77 7.24 7.77
N PRO A 15 -13.63 6.21 7.72
CA PRO A 15 -14.54 6.00 6.59
C PRO A 15 -15.53 7.15 6.39
N ALA A 16 -15.89 7.89 7.45
CA ALA A 16 -16.78 9.04 7.33
C ALA A 16 -16.19 10.16 6.45
N ARG A 17 -14.88 10.11 6.19
CA ARG A 17 -14.14 11.09 5.38
C ARG A 17 -13.70 10.55 4.02
N GLU A 18 -14.22 9.40 3.57
CA GLU A 18 -13.84 8.81 2.27
C GLU A 18 -14.09 9.75 1.07
N ARG A 19 -15.06 10.67 1.19
CA ARG A 19 -15.42 11.64 0.14
C ARG A 19 -14.61 12.94 0.23
N ASP A 20 -13.82 13.12 1.28
CA ASP A 20 -12.89 14.24 1.42
C ASP A 20 -11.62 13.91 0.62
N GLY A 21 -11.56 14.42 -0.62
CA GLY A 21 -10.42 14.17 -1.50
C GLY A 21 -9.08 14.59 -0.90
N GLY A 22 -9.04 15.69 -0.13
CA GLY A 22 -7.80 16.13 0.54
C GLY A 22 -7.36 15.18 1.65
N TYR A 23 -8.32 14.57 2.34
CA TYR A 23 -8.05 13.52 3.33
C TYR A 23 -7.53 12.24 2.68
N VAL A 24 -8.18 11.77 1.61
CA VAL A 24 -7.75 10.58 0.86
C VAL A 24 -6.36 10.78 0.24
N ASP A 25 -6.08 11.95 -0.32
CA ASP A 25 -4.74 12.31 -0.82
C ASP A 25 -3.68 12.26 0.30
N GLY A 26 -4.06 12.62 1.52
CA GLY A 26 -3.23 12.47 2.72
C GLY A 26 -2.88 11.02 3.00
N LEU A 27 -3.88 10.14 3.01
CA LEU A 27 -3.71 8.70 3.21
C LEU A 27 -2.90 8.06 2.06
N GLN A 28 -3.06 8.50 0.82
CA GLN A 28 -2.23 8.04 -0.30
C GLN A 28 -0.75 8.41 -0.08
N ARG A 29 -0.45 9.64 0.34
CA ARG A 29 0.93 10.05 0.66
C ARG A 29 1.51 9.23 1.81
N GLU A 30 0.72 8.95 2.83
CA GLU A 30 1.12 8.10 3.96
C GLU A 30 1.39 6.66 3.52
N ALA A 31 0.49 6.05 2.74
CA ALA A 31 0.66 4.69 2.22
C ALA A 31 1.92 4.57 1.35
N LEU A 32 2.20 5.57 0.51
CA LEU A 32 3.45 5.63 -0.26
C LEU A 32 4.68 5.80 0.65
N GLY A 33 4.59 6.61 1.69
CA GLY A 33 5.62 6.74 2.72
C GLY A 33 5.95 5.38 3.37
N ASN A 34 4.93 4.66 3.80
CA ASN A 34 5.06 3.33 4.42
C ASN A 34 5.67 2.30 3.47
N ALA A 35 5.30 2.34 2.18
CA ALA A 35 5.93 1.49 1.15
C ALA A 35 7.43 1.80 0.99
N ARG A 36 7.81 3.08 0.98
CA ARG A 36 9.20 3.53 0.87
C ARG A 36 10.03 3.17 2.12
N GLU A 37 9.47 3.32 3.30
CA GLU A 37 10.12 2.89 4.55
C GLU A 37 10.35 1.38 4.58
N THR A 38 9.35 0.61 4.14
CA THR A 38 9.47 -0.85 4.02
C THR A 38 10.52 -1.25 2.99
N ALA A 39 10.56 -0.61 1.83
CA ALA A 39 11.58 -0.83 0.81
C ALA A 39 12.99 -0.54 1.37
N LYS A 40 13.16 0.60 2.06
CA LYS A 40 14.42 0.98 2.71
C LYS A 40 14.85 -0.05 3.76
N ALA A 41 13.93 -0.52 4.61
CA ALA A 41 14.21 -1.55 5.61
C ALA A 41 14.64 -2.88 4.98
N LYS A 42 14.14 -3.19 3.77
CA LYS A 42 14.51 -4.36 2.98
C LYS A 42 15.75 -4.16 2.10
N GLY A 43 16.36 -2.98 2.13
CA GLY A 43 17.56 -2.66 1.35
C GLY A 43 17.32 -2.51 -0.15
N VAL A 44 16.07 -2.29 -0.57
CA VAL A 44 15.68 -2.11 -1.98
C VAL A 44 15.19 -0.68 -2.23
N GLY A 45 15.29 -0.24 -3.48
CA GLY A 45 14.73 1.04 -3.95
C GLY A 45 13.29 0.88 -4.42
N VAL A 46 12.51 1.97 -4.34
CA VAL A 46 11.21 2.06 -5.01
C VAL A 46 11.42 2.68 -6.39
N VAL A 47 10.83 2.07 -7.42
CA VAL A 47 10.82 2.63 -8.78
C VAL A 47 9.90 3.85 -8.79
N ALA A 48 10.45 5.02 -9.12
CA ALA A 48 9.69 6.27 -9.12
C ALA A 48 8.53 6.24 -10.11
N GLY A 49 7.34 6.70 -9.70
CA GLY A 49 6.14 6.76 -10.53
C GLY A 49 5.46 5.39 -10.74
N SER A 50 5.84 4.36 -9.97
CA SER A 50 5.21 3.03 -10.04
C SER A 50 4.04 2.86 -9.07
N GLU A 51 3.74 3.87 -8.26
CA GLU A 51 2.69 3.83 -7.26
C GLU A 51 1.29 3.67 -7.87
N VAL A 52 0.58 2.64 -7.42
CA VAL A 52 -0.84 2.41 -7.72
C VAL A 52 -1.60 2.38 -6.41
N PHE A 53 -2.58 3.28 -6.27
CA PHE A 53 -3.40 3.39 -5.07
C PHE A 53 -4.72 2.63 -5.23
N THR A 54 -5.13 1.93 -4.19
CA THR A 54 -6.44 1.32 -4.05
C THR A 54 -7.04 1.79 -2.75
N VAL A 55 -8.21 2.42 -2.81
CA VAL A 55 -8.99 2.80 -1.63
C VAL A 55 -10.01 1.69 -1.40
N LEU A 56 -10.05 1.17 -0.17
CA LEU A 56 -10.98 0.15 0.28
C LEU A 56 -11.80 0.77 1.41
N SER A 57 -13.11 0.84 1.27
CA SER A 57 -14.02 1.21 2.36
C SER A 57 -14.91 0.01 2.71
N ALA A 58 -15.38 0.00 3.96
CA ALA A 58 -16.24 -1.06 4.48
C ALA A 58 -17.59 -1.14 3.73
N ASP A 59 -18.05 -0.04 3.13
CA ASP A 59 -19.34 0.03 2.45
C ASP A 59 -19.29 -0.45 0.99
N ASP A 60 -18.11 -0.45 0.34
CA ASP A 60 -17.98 -0.63 -1.11
C ASP A 60 -17.15 -1.87 -1.51
N SER A 61 -16.70 -2.68 -0.55
CA SER A 61 -15.82 -3.83 -0.82
C SER A 61 -16.41 -5.17 -0.36
N LEU A 62 -16.48 -6.15 -1.29
CA LEU A 62 -16.67 -7.59 -1.02
C LEU A 62 -15.49 -8.21 -0.22
N VAL A 63 -14.61 -7.37 0.32
CA VAL A 63 -13.45 -7.75 1.09
C VAL A 63 -13.89 -7.67 2.54
N GLU A 64 -14.14 -8.82 3.17
CA GLU A 64 -14.12 -8.87 4.63
C GLU A 64 -12.70 -8.45 5.06
N LEU A 65 -12.57 -7.17 5.42
CA LEU A 65 -11.41 -6.65 6.12
C LEU A 65 -11.47 -7.24 7.54
N ASP A 66 -11.16 -8.53 7.68
CA ASP A 66 -11.10 -9.24 8.97
C ASP A 66 -10.22 -8.51 10.00
N ASN A 67 -9.31 -7.64 9.53
CA ASN A 67 -8.39 -6.87 10.35
C ASN A 67 -8.72 -5.36 10.47
N ALA A 68 -9.78 -4.87 9.84
CA ALA A 68 -10.18 -3.46 9.91
C ALA A 68 -11.69 -3.23 9.65
N PRO A 69 -12.60 -3.86 10.42
CA PRO A 69 -14.03 -3.58 10.28
C PRO A 69 -14.31 -2.10 10.57
N GLY A 70 -14.85 -1.39 9.57
CA GLY A 70 -15.22 0.02 9.69
C GLY A 70 -14.08 1.02 9.54
N GLN A 71 -13.02 0.71 8.80
CA GLN A 71 -11.97 1.67 8.48
C GLN A 71 -11.86 1.94 6.97
N LEU A 72 -11.48 3.17 6.62
CA LEU A 72 -10.99 3.50 5.30
C LEU A 72 -9.55 3.02 5.18
N VAL A 73 -9.25 2.21 4.18
CA VAL A 73 -7.90 1.69 3.95
C VAL A 73 -7.40 2.16 2.59
N VAL A 74 -6.21 2.76 2.56
CA VAL A 74 -5.52 3.07 1.32
C VAL A 74 -4.31 2.15 1.19
N ARG A 75 -4.32 1.30 0.16
CA ARG A 75 -3.19 0.47 -0.24
C ARG A 75 -2.43 1.16 -1.36
N CYS A 76 -1.14 1.36 -1.18
CA CYS A 76 -0.19 1.74 -2.22
C CYS A 76 0.59 0.51 -2.67
N THR A 77 0.55 0.18 -3.96
CA THR A 77 1.38 -0.86 -4.57
C THR A 77 2.51 -0.19 -5.33
N VAL A 78 3.76 -0.58 -5.11
CA VAL A 78 4.92 -0.02 -5.81
C VAL A 78 5.80 -1.12 -6.39
N HIS A 79 6.47 -0.84 -7.50
CA HIS A 79 7.58 -1.65 -7.97
C HIS A 79 8.84 -1.32 -7.17
N VAL A 80 9.63 -2.35 -6.89
CA VAL A 80 10.93 -2.22 -6.22
C VAL A 80 12.04 -2.81 -7.05
N GLU A 81 13.23 -2.26 -6.89
CA GLU A 81 14.44 -2.65 -7.59
C GLU A 81 15.65 -2.72 -6.64
N GLY A 82 16.66 -3.48 -7.05
CA GLY A 82 17.88 -3.68 -6.27
C GLY A 82 18.10 -5.13 -5.86
N PRO A 83 19.18 -5.42 -5.13
CA PRO A 83 19.53 -6.77 -4.72
C PRO A 83 18.42 -7.43 -3.89
N GLY A 84 17.89 -8.56 -4.33
CA GLY A 84 16.83 -9.30 -3.62
C GLY A 84 15.41 -8.79 -3.90
N ALA A 85 15.25 -7.74 -4.71
CA ALA A 85 13.93 -7.24 -5.11
C ALA A 85 13.12 -8.30 -5.87
N GLU A 86 13.76 -9.18 -6.65
CA GLU A 86 13.10 -10.27 -7.37
C GLU A 86 12.37 -11.28 -6.47
N LYS A 87 12.73 -11.31 -5.17
CA LYS A 87 12.12 -12.17 -4.16
C LYS A 87 10.97 -11.49 -3.42
N LEU A 88 10.80 -10.19 -3.62
CA LEU A 88 9.72 -9.42 -3.02
C LEU A 88 8.50 -9.51 -3.92
N ARG A 89 7.52 -10.28 -3.46
CA ARG A 89 6.18 -10.31 -4.05
C ARG A 89 5.24 -9.66 -3.07
N ALA A 90 4.41 -8.78 -3.60
CA ALA A 90 3.33 -8.19 -2.83
C ALA A 90 2.26 -9.26 -2.64
N GLU A 91 2.45 -10.11 -1.63
CA GLU A 91 1.47 -11.07 -1.18
C GLU A 91 0.43 -10.30 -0.35
N GLY A 92 -0.85 -10.45 -0.71
CA GLY A 92 -1.97 -9.90 0.07
C GLY A 92 -1.94 -10.43 1.51
N PRO A 93 -2.75 -9.88 2.44
CA PRO A 93 -2.62 -10.09 3.87
C PRO A 93 -2.35 -11.57 4.20
N MET A 94 -1.08 -11.87 4.47
CA MET A 94 -0.64 -13.20 4.87
C MET A 94 -1.01 -13.31 6.33
N ASN A 95 -2.01 -14.16 6.58
CA ASN A 95 -2.33 -14.67 7.91
C ASN A 95 -1.03 -15.07 8.63
N GLY A 96 -0.77 -14.42 9.76
CA GLY A 96 0.23 -14.80 10.74
C GLY A 96 -0.39 -14.69 12.12
#